data_AF-A0A2E8HFL8-F1
#
_entry.id   AF-A0A2E8HFL8-F1
#
_cell.length_a   1.000
_cell.length_b   1.000
_cell.length_c   1.000
_cell.angle_alpha   90.00
_cell.angle_beta   90.00
_cell.angle_gamma   90.00
#
_symmetry.space_group_name_H-M   'P 1'
#
loop_
_entity.id
_entity.type
_entity.pdbx_description
1 polymer ?
#
loop_
_entity_poly.entity_id
_entity_poly.type
_entity_poly.pdbx_seq_one_letter_code
_entity_poly.pdbx_strand_id
1 'polypeptide(L)'
;MFSSWREDRWGRPSDEMPSDWIAMKIQNGRLVGDGIDHVESPNRGGRFGEGAPDTIVIHYTAGRSRQTAVDTLTDPARRVSSHLVVGRDGGISQLLPFDVIGWHAGESAWEGRTALNNYSIGIEIDNAGQLEERDGRFLSWFDQEYPEEEMVRGVHRNQTEVTCWHRYPDEQLQVVGDLCGLLVAEDGIAHILGHEEISPDRKVDPGPAFPLDELRRRLLSPPVAALTKAAEAG
;
A
#
# COMPACT_ATOMS: atom_id res chain seq x y z
N MET A 1 -15.36 39.43 -7.53
CA MET A 1 -13.88 39.41 -7.57
C MET A 1 -13.41 38.68 -6.33
N PHE A 2 -12.32 37.90 -6.42
CA PHE A 2 -11.90 36.79 -5.55
C PHE A 2 -12.41 35.40 -6.00
N SER A 3 -11.82 34.95 -7.10
CA SER A 3 -11.50 33.54 -7.33
C SER A 3 -10.25 33.23 -6.50
N SER A 4 -10.30 32.24 -5.61
CA SER A 4 -9.11 31.67 -4.97
C SER A 4 -9.01 30.19 -5.36
N TRP A 5 -8.04 29.95 -6.21
CA TRP A 5 -7.49 28.68 -6.69
C TRP A 5 -7.50 27.55 -5.67
N ARG A 6 -7.98 26.37 -6.10
CA ARG A 6 -7.73 25.07 -5.46
C ARG A 6 -6.74 24.32 -6.35
N GLU A 7 -5.51 24.22 -5.90
CA GLU A 7 -4.50 23.34 -6.47
C GLU A 7 -4.56 21.97 -5.80
N ASP A 8 -4.23 20.91 -6.54
CA ASP A 8 -4.01 19.59 -5.96
C ASP A 8 -2.58 19.43 -5.40
N ARG A 9 -2.31 18.23 -4.88
CA ARG A 9 -1.09 17.86 -4.15
C ARG A 9 0.23 17.98 -4.95
N TRP A 10 0.16 18.31 -6.25
CA TRP A 10 1.31 18.56 -7.13
C TRP A 10 1.30 19.95 -7.78
N GLY A 11 0.42 20.87 -7.35
CA GLY A 11 0.38 22.26 -7.83
C GLY A 11 -0.37 22.44 -9.15
N ARG A 12 -1.32 21.57 -9.52
CA ARG A 12 -2.13 21.75 -10.74
C ARG A 12 -3.53 22.30 -10.44
N PRO A 13 -4.08 23.18 -11.30
CA PRO A 13 -5.42 23.72 -11.13
C PRO A 13 -6.51 22.63 -11.14
N SER A 14 -7.50 22.73 -10.26
CA SER A 14 -8.64 21.80 -10.13
C SER A 14 -9.44 21.53 -11.40
N ASP A 15 -9.33 22.40 -12.40
CA ASP A 15 -10.08 22.32 -13.66
C ASP A 15 -9.36 21.46 -14.72
N GLU A 16 -8.14 20.99 -14.43
CA GLU A 16 -7.37 20.02 -15.24
C GLU A 16 -7.27 18.64 -14.54
N MET A 17 -8.27 18.31 -13.74
CA MET A 17 -8.50 16.93 -13.31
C MET A 17 -8.95 16.14 -14.54
N PRO A 18 -8.12 15.26 -15.15
CA PRO A 18 -8.55 14.51 -16.32
C PRO A 18 -9.77 13.68 -15.89
N SER A 19 -10.83 13.76 -16.68
CA SER A 19 -12.08 12.99 -16.54
C SER A 19 -11.90 11.46 -16.56
N ASP A 20 -10.65 11.00 -16.62
CA ASP A 20 -10.23 9.65 -16.96
C ASP A 20 -9.46 9.01 -15.78
N TRP A 21 -9.66 9.48 -14.54
CA TRP A 21 -9.32 8.62 -13.41
C TRP A 21 -9.94 7.26 -13.66
N ILE A 22 -9.16 6.20 -13.51
CA ILE A 22 -9.71 4.84 -13.49
C ILE A 22 -10.87 4.90 -12.49
N ALA A 23 -12.10 4.74 -12.99
CA ALA A 23 -13.29 4.81 -12.16
C ALA A 23 -13.37 3.53 -11.32
N MET A 24 -12.41 3.33 -10.41
CA MET A 24 -12.35 2.23 -9.48
C MET A 24 -13.45 2.40 -8.45
N LYS A 25 -14.23 1.33 -8.25
CA LYS A 25 -15.29 1.27 -7.25
C LYS A 25 -15.25 -0.09 -6.57
N ILE A 26 -15.79 -0.18 -5.36
CA ILE A 26 -16.01 -1.47 -4.71
C ILE A 26 -17.45 -1.91 -4.98
N GLN A 27 -17.61 -3.11 -5.53
CA GLN A 27 -18.90 -3.76 -5.72
C GLN A 27 -18.83 -5.19 -5.21
N ASN A 28 -19.69 -5.52 -4.24
CA ASN A 28 -19.73 -6.85 -3.63
C ASN A 28 -18.35 -7.33 -3.13
N GLY A 29 -17.59 -6.42 -2.48
CA GLY A 29 -16.26 -6.71 -1.94
C GLY A 29 -15.15 -6.82 -2.99
N ARG A 30 -15.40 -6.44 -4.26
CA ARG A 30 -14.42 -6.47 -5.35
C ARG A 30 -14.21 -5.11 -5.96
N LEU A 31 -12.99 -4.84 -6.40
CA LEU A 31 -12.69 -3.69 -7.25
C LEU A 31 -13.34 -3.89 -8.62
N VAL A 32 -13.89 -2.83 -9.19
CA VAL A 32 -14.40 -2.78 -10.55
C VAL A 32 -13.85 -1.53 -11.21
N GLY A 33 -13.27 -1.67 -12.39
CA GLY A 33 -12.65 -0.60 -13.17
C GLY A 33 -11.66 -1.17 -14.19
N ASP A 34 -11.08 -0.29 -15.00
CA ASP A 34 -10.07 -0.68 -15.99
C ASP A 34 -8.73 -1.05 -15.31
N GLY A 35 -7.95 -1.93 -15.93
CA GLY A 35 -6.62 -2.32 -15.43
C GLY A 35 -6.63 -3.21 -14.18
N ILE A 36 -7.79 -3.77 -13.81
CA ILE A 36 -7.97 -4.68 -12.68
C ILE A 36 -8.12 -6.12 -13.18
N ASP A 37 -7.16 -6.96 -12.83
CA ASP A 37 -7.21 -8.40 -13.02
C ASP A 37 -7.76 -9.08 -11.74
N HIS A 38 -8.65 -10.06 -11.89
CA HIS A 38 -9.11 -10.88 -10.77
C HIS A 38 -8.51 -12.29 -10.85
N VAL A 39 -7.76 -12.70 -9.83
CA VAL A 39 -7.11 -14.02 -9.76
C VAL A 39 -7.30 -14.60 -8.37
N GLU A 40 -8.18 -15.58 -8.21
CA GLU A 40 -8.52 -16.09 -6.87
C GLU A 40 -7.35 -16.82 -6.20
N SER A 41 -6.96 -16.36 -5.01
CA SER A 41 -6.07 -17.13 -4.14
C SER A 41 -6.87 -18.19 -3.34
N PRO A 42 -6.41 -19.45 -3.30
CA PRO A 42 -7.00 -20.47 -2.42
C PRO A 42 -6.58 -20.28 -0.95
N ASN A 43 -5.54 -19.48 -0.69
CA ASN A 43 -4.98 -19.23 0.64
C ASN A 43 -5.78 -18.14 1.33
N ARG A 44 -6.82 -18.51 2.08
CA ARG A 44 -7.69 -17.52 2.75
C ARG A 44 -8.32 -18.08 4.02
N GLY A 45 -8.60 -17.18 4.94
CA GLY A 45 -9.37 -17.45 6.15
C GLY A 45 -10.87 -17.41 5.91
N GLY A 46 -11.61 -17.28 7.00
CA GLY A 46 -13.04 -17.00 6.96
C GLY A 46 -13.33 -15.54 6.58
N ARG A 47 -14.56 -15.11 6.87
CA ARG A 47 -14.95 -13.70 6.75
C ARG A 47 -14.41 -12.90 7.92
N PHE A 48 -14.24 -11.60 7.71
CA PHE A 48 -13.96 -10.68 8.81
C PHE A 48 -15.09 -10.70 9.86
N GLY A 49 -14.71 -10.46 11.11
CA GLY A 49 -15.65 -10.26 12.20
C GLY A 49 -16.33 -8.89 12.13
N GLU A 50 -17.33 -8.66 12.98
CA GLU A 50 -18.01 -7.37 13.08
C GLU A 50 -16.99 -6.25 13.38
N GLY A 51 -17.08 -5.15 12.64
CA GLY A 51 -16.17 -4.01 12.76
C GLY A 51 -14.80 -4.17 12.08
N ALA A 52 -14.55 -5.29 11.39
CA ALA A 52 -13.35 -5.52 10.59
C ALA A 52 -13.71 -5.70 9.10
N PRO A 53 -12.77 -5.37 8.18
CA PRO A 53 -11.44 -4.83 8.42
C PRO A 53 -11.47 -3.32 8.73
N ASP A 54 -10.58 -2.84 9.60
CA ASP A 54 -10.40 -1.41 9.91
C ASP A 54 -8.96 -0.93 9.59
N THR A 55 -8.14 -1.80 9.05
CA THR A 55 -6.71 -1.58 8.87
C THR A 55 -6.29 -1.94 7.44
N ILE A 56 -5.45 -1.14 6.81
CA ILE A 56 -4.68 -1.53 5.63
C ILE A 56 -3.26 -1.86 6.07
N VAL A 57 -2.67 -2.95 5.56
CA VAL A 57 -1.24 -3.23 5.72
C VAL A 57 -0.58 -3.18 4.35
N ILE A 58 0.38 -2.28 4.20
CA ILE A 58 1.20 -2.10 3.00
C ILE A 58 2.44 -3.00 3.09
N HIS A 59 2.69 -3.72 2.01
CA HIS A 59 3.83 -4.62 1.84
C HIS A 59 4.59 -4.27 0.56
N TYR A 60 5.82 -4.77 0.46
CA TYR A 60 6.41 -5.04 -0.84
C TYR A 60 6.61 -6.54 -1.03
N THR A 61 6.70 -6.94 -2.29
CA THR A 61 6.82 -8.36 -2.67
C THR A 61 8.25 -8.91 -2.57
N ALA A 62 9.28 -8.05 -2.54
CA ALA A 62 10.69 -8.41 -2.68
C ALA A 62 10.95 -9.19 -3.99
N GLY A 63 10.12 -8.90 -5.00
CA GLY A 63 9.90 -9.74 -6.15
C GLY A 63 10.40 -9.15 -7.46
N ARG A 64 10.33 -9.97 -8.51
CA ARG A 64 10.76 -9.59 -9.86
C ARG A 64 9.66 -8.85 -10.64
N SER A 65 8.41 -9.24 -10.42
CA SER A 65 7.25 -8.71 -11.14
C SER A 65 5.93 -8.93 -10.40
N ARG A 66 4.91 -8.15 -10.77
CA ARG A 66 3.49 -8.38 -10.42
C ARG A 66 3.09 -9.84 -10.60
N GLN A 67 3.38 -10.43 -11.77
CA GLN A 67 2.99 -11.81 -12.06
C GLN A 67 3.63 -12.82 -11.10
N THR A 68 4.92 -12.69 -10.81
CA THR A 68 5.59 -13.61 -9.86
C THR A 68 5.05 -13.50 -8.44
N ALA A 69 4.58 -12.31 -8.04
CA ALA A 69 3.91 -12.12 -6.76
C ALA A 69 2.54 -12.79 -6.76
N VAL A 70 1.73 -12.59 -7.82
CA VAL A 70 0.44 -13.28 -8.00
C VAL A 70 0.62 -14.80 -7.96
N ASP A 71 1.58 -15.35 -8.68
CA ASP A 71 1.86 -16.79 -8.71
C ASP A 71 2.19 -17.31 -7.30
N THR A 72 3.00 -16.57 -6.54
CA THR A 72 3.37 -16.95 -5.16
C THR A 72 2.18 -16.87 -4.20
N LEU A 73 1.38 -15.82 -4.30
CA LEU A 73 0.24 -15.56 -3.40
C LEU A 73 -0.98 -16.42 -3.73
N THR A 74 -0.99 -17.06 -4.90
CA THR A 74 -2.04 -18.00 -5.33
C THR A 74 -1.60 -19.47 -5.25
N ASP A 75 -0.31 -19.75 -5.00
CA ASP A 75 0.20 -21.10 -4.79
C ASP A 75 -0.28 -21.68 -3.44
N PRO A 76 -1.10 -22.74 -3.43
CA PRO A 76 -1.62 -23.33 -2.19
C PRO A 76 -0.53 -23.89 -1.26
N ALA A 77 0.66 -24.21 -1.80
CA ALA A 77 1.78 -24.71 -0.99
C ALA A 77 2.43 -23.60 -0.15
N ARG A 78 2.32 -22.33 -0.58
CA ARG A 78 2.96 -21.17 0.09
C ARG A 78 2.24 -20.73 1.35
N ARG A 79 0.94 -21.00 1.45
CA ARG A 79 0.10 -20.66 2.61
C ARG A 79 0.20 -19.18 3.01
N VAL A 80 0.31 -18.31 2.02
CA VAL A 80 0.29 -16.84 2.16
C VAL A 80 -0.60 -16.24 1.07
N SER A 81 -1.14 -15.06 1.34
CA SER A 81 -1.95 -14.29 0.38
C SER A 81 -2.08 -12.84 0.81
N SER A 82 -2.30 -11.95 -0.15
CA SER A 82 -2.75 -10.57 0.08
C SER A 82 -4.08 -10.35 -0.66
N HIS A 83 -4.72 -9.20 -0.43
CA HIS A 83 -5.95 -8.88 -1.13
C HIS A 83 -5.65 -8.30 -2.51
N LEU A 84 -4.60 -7.47 -2.60
CA LEU A 84 -4.19 -6.78 -3.82
C LEU A 84 -2.70 -6.98 -4.08
N VAL A 85 -2.34 -7.00 -5.36
CA VAL A 85 -0.97 -6.81 -5.86
C VAL A 85 -0.98 -5.64 -6.85
N VAL A 86 -0.10 -4.65 -6.67
CA VAL A 86 0.03 -3.50 -7.58
C VAL A 86 1.37 -3.57 -8.32
N GLY A 87 1.31 -3.61 -9.64
CA GLY A 87 2.48 -3.62 -10.53
C GLY A 87 3.18 -2.28 -10.64
N ARG A 88 4.41 -2.29 -11.13
CA ARG A 88 5.20 -1.06 -11.36
C ARG A 88 4.59 -0.14 -12.41
N ASP A 89 3.79 -0.70 -13.31
CA ASP A 89 3.00 -0.06 -14.35
C ASP A 89 1.61 0.40 -13.86
N GLY A 90 1.33 0.32 -12.56
CA GLY A 90 0.03 0.66 -11.99
C GLY A 90 -1.04 -0.41 -12.17
N GLY A 91 -0.77 -1.52 -12.86
CA GLY A 91 -1.73 -2.61 -13.05
C GLY A 91 -2.09 -3.29 -11.72
N ILE A 92 -3.36 -3.61 -11.51
CA ILE A 92 -3.86 -4.16 -10.25
C ILE A 92 -4.26 -5.63 -10.45
N SER A 93 -3.88 -6.49 -9.51
CA SER A 93 -4.42 -7.84 -9.40
C SER A 93 -5.11 -8.01 -8.05
N GLN A 94 -6.42 -8.23 -8.04
CA GLN A 94 -7.16 -8.53 -6.82
C GLN A 94 -7.27 -10.04 -6.61
N LEU A 95 -6.73 -10.52 -5.50
CA LEU A 95 -6.65 -11.96 -5.19
C LEU A 95 -7.71 -12.46 -4.23
N LEU A 96 -8.24 -11.56 -3.39
CA LEU A 96 -9.28 -11.84 -2.41
C LEU A 96 -10.32 -10.71 -2.41
N PRO A 97 -11.61 -11.00 -2.17
CA PRO A 97 -12.57 -9.95 -1.86
C PRO A 97 -12.26 -9.33 -0.49
N PHE A 98 -12.63 -8.07 -0.30
CA PHE A 98 -12.35 -7.30 0.91
C PHE A 98 -13.13 -7.77 2.15
N ASP A 99 -14.08 -8.70 2.00
CA ASP A 99 -14.85 -9.30 3.10
C ASP A 99 -14.25 -10.63 3.61
N VAL A 100 -13.07 -11.03 3.12
CA VAL A 100 -12.40 -12.29 3.44
C VAL A 100 -11.01 -12.04 4.02
N ILE A 101 -10.64 -12.81 5.05
CA ILE A 101 -9.33 -12.71 5.69
C ILE A 101 -8.22 -13.26 4.78
N GLY A 102 -7.26 -12.40 4.43
CA GLY A 102 -5.99 -12.79 3.78
C GLY A 102 -4.92 -13.26 4.77
N TRP A 103 -3.86 -13.90 4.26
CA TRP A 103 -2.76 -14.44 5.05
C TRP A 103 -1.44 -13.70 4.74
N HIS A 104 -1.39 -12.41 5.04
CA HIS A 104 -0.22 -11.54 4.72
C HIS A 104 0.54 -11.07 5.96
N ALA A 105 -0.13 -10.74 7.06
CA ALA A 105 0.49 -10.16 8.25
C ALA A 105 1.32 -11.19 9.03
N GLY A 106 0.86 -12.44 9.12
CA GLY A 106 1.49 -13.49 9.94
C GLY A 106 1.46 -13.14 11.43
N GLU A 107 2.48 -13.59 12.18
CA GLU A 107 2.70 -13.16 13.56
C GLU A 107 2.92 -11.65 13.59
N SER A 108 1.97 -10.93 14.20
CA SER A 108 1.87 -9.48 14.13
C SER A 108 1.12 -8.90 15.33
N ALA A 109 1.44 -7.66 15.70
CA ALA A 109 0.77 -6.92 16.77
C ALA A 109 0.75 -5.41 16.51
N TRP A 110 -0.33 -4.74 16.89
CA TRP A 110 -0.49 -3.28 16.82
C TRP A 110 -1.51 -2.81 17.86
N GLU A 111 -1.17 -1.79 18.64
CA GLU A 111 -2.07 -1.18 19.66
C GLU A 111 -2.82 -2.20 20.54
N GLY A 112 -2.11 -3.22 21.02
CA GLY A 112 -2.67 -4.27 21.89
C GLY A 112 -3.47 -5.35 21.18
N ARG A 113 -3.71 -5.24 19.86
CA ARG A 113 -4.25 -6.32 19.03
C ARG A 113 -3.12 -7.20 18.51
N THR A 114 -3.40 -8.48 18.33
CA THR A 114 -2.49 -9.46 17.69
C THR A 114 -3.17 -10.12 16.50
N ALA A 115 -2.39 -10.80 15.66
CA ALA A 115 -2.88 -11.51 14.47
C ALA A 115 -3.67 -10.60 13.52
N LEU A 116 -2.98 -9.58 12.99
CA LEU A 116 -3.59 -8.48 12.22
C LEU A 116 -4.28 -8.93 10.93
N ASN A 117 -4.05 -10.15 10.44
CA ASN A 117 -4.87 -10.75 9.38
C ASN A 117 -6.38 -10.65 9.67
N ASN A 118 -6.80 -10.72 10.94
CA ASN A 118 -8.22 -10.67 11.33
C ASN A 118 -8.85 -9.27 11.24
N TYR A 119 -8.05 -8.24 10.96
CA TYR A 119 -8.49 -6.84 10.99
C TYR A 119 -8.07 -6.05 9.75
N SER A 120 -7.34 -6.68 8.81
CA SER A 120 -6.66 -5.93 7.77
C SER A 120 -6.76 -6.43 6.35
N ILE A 121 -6.74 -5.45 5.44
CA ILE A 121 -6.58 -5.62 4.00
C ILE A 121 -5.09 -5.45 3.67
N GLY A 122 -4.47 -6.51 3.16
CA GLY A 122 -3.09 -6.51 2.67
C GLY A 122 -2.97 -6.02 1.21
N ILE A 123 -2.12 -5.04 0.98
CA ILE A 123 -1.73 -4.55 -0.36
C ILE A 123 -0.24 -4.84 -0.58
N GLU A 124 0.05 -5.71 -1.54
CA GLU A 124 1.40 -6.06 -1.97
C GLU A 124 1.82 -5.17 -3.14
N ILE A 125 2.99 -4.56 -3.04
CA ILE A 125 3.52 -3.69 -4.10
C ILE A 125 4.71 -4.38 -4.78
N ASP A 126 4.67 -4.50 -6.11
CA ASP A 126 5.78 -5.06 -6.88
C ASP A 126 7.02 -4.17 -6.78
N ASN A 127 7.97 -4.56 -5.93
CA ASN A 127 9.18 -3.81 -5.64
C ASN A 127 10.26 -4.78 -5.12
N ALA A 128 11.52 -4.55 -5.50
CA ALA A 128 12.66 -5.38 -5.10
C ALA A 128 13.06 -5.23 -3.62
N GLY A 129 12.61 -4.17 -2.96
CA GLY A 129 12.92 -3.84 -1.57
C GLY A 129 14.30 -3.22 -1.42
N GLN A 130 15.02 -3.63 -0.39
CA GLN A 130 16.38 -3.17 -0.11
C GLN A 130 17.35 -3.62 -1.20
N LEU A 131 18.23 -2.71 -1.62
CA LEU A 131 19.29 -2.92 -2.61
C LEU A 131 20.66 -2.91 -1.94
N GLU A 132 21.53 -3.80 -2.38
CA GLU A 132 22.94 -3.83 -2.02
C GLU A 132 23.75 -2.99 -3.01
N GLU A 133 24.58 -2.09 -2.49
CA GLU A 133 25.51 -1.32 -3.31
C GLU A 133 26.85 -2.08 -3.44
N ARG A 134 27.22 -2.47 -4.67
CA ARG A 134 28.48 -3.16 -4.99
C ARG A 134 29.17 -2.51 -6.18
N ASP A 135 30.32 -1.89 -5.95
CA ASP A 135 31.13 -1.21 -6.98
C ASP A 135 30.33 -0.16 -7.79
N GLY A 136 29.47 0.61 -7.12
CA GLY A 136 28.61 1.62 -7.77
C GLY A 136 27.39 1.06 -8.50
N ARG A 137 27.09 -0.25 -8.33
CA ARG A 137 25.87 -0.89 -8.85
C ARG A 137 24.91 -1.18 -7.71
N PHE A 138 23.61 -1.16 -7.98
CA PHE A 138 22.56 -1.41 -7.00
C PHE A 138 21.83 -2.71 -7.33
N LEU A 139 21.99 -3.71 -6.48
CA LEU A 139 21.57 -5.08 -6.74
C LEU A 139 20.49 -5.51 -5.74
N SER A 140 19.41 -6.12 -6.24
CA SER A 140 18.46 -6.80 -5.35
C SER A 140 19.06 -8.09 -4.79
N TRP A 141 18.39 -8.68 -3.80
CA TRP A 141 18.78 -9.98 -3.23
C TRP A 141 18.77 -11.14 -4.25
N PHE A 142 18.15 -10.93 -5.42
CA PHE A 142 18.09 -11.88 -6.54
C PHE A 142 18.98 -11.45 -7.72
N ASP A 143 20.00 -10.64 -7.45
CA ASP A 143 21.04 -10.17 -8.36
C ASP A 143 20.50 -9.43 -9.61
N GLN A 144 19.32 -8.82 -9.50
CA GLN A 144 18.87 -7.86 -10.51
C GLN A 144 19.50 -6.51 -10.23
N GLU A 145 20.17 -5.95 -11.23
CA GLU A 145 20.69 -4.59 -11.18
C GLU A 145 19.58 -3.60 -11.49
N TYR A 146 19.55 -2.52 -10.71
CA TYR A 146 18.68 -1.36 -10.89
C TYR A 146 19.56 -0.11 -11.10
N PRO A 147 19.13 0.80 -11.98
CA PRO A 147 19.89 2.02 -12.23
C PRO A 147 19.79 2.98 -11.02
N GLU A 148 20.73 3.92 -10.91
CA GLU A 148 20.80 4.83 -9.75
C GLU A 148 19.54 5.69 -9.59
N GLU A 149 18.89 6.07 -10.69
CA GLU A 149 17.62 6.81 -10.69
C GLU A 149 16.43 6.03 -10.08
N GLU A 150 16.52 4.70 -10.05
CA GLU A 150 15.56 3.82 -9.40
C GLU A 150 16.00 3.42 -7.98
N MET A 151 17.01 4.09 -7.43
CA MET A 151 17.51 3.87 -6.08
C MET A 151 17.20 5.08 -5.18
N VAL A 152 16.74 4.80 -3.97
CA VAL A 152 16.52 5.77 -2.91
C VAL A 152 17.37 5.39 -1.70
N ARG A 153 18.17 6.34 -1.19
CA ARG A 153 18.83 6.18 0.10
C ARG A 153 17.88 6.56 1.23
N GLY A 154 17.76 5.69 2.23
CA GLY A 154 16.89 5.92 3.38
C GLY A 154 17.34 5.14 4.60
N VAL A 155 16.95 5.63 5.78
CA VAL A 155 17.08 4.89 7.04
C VAL A 155 15.74 4.24 7.31
N HIS A 156 15.72 2.91 7.35
CA HIS A 156 14.51 2.17 7.72
C HIS A 156 14.14 2.49 9.18
N ARG A 157 12.85 2.61 9.50
CA ARG A 157 12.38 3.10 10.81
C ARG A 157 12.85 2.25 12.01
N ASN A 158 13.10 0.96 11.79
CA ASN A 158 13.61 0.03 12.81
C ASN A 158 15.14 -0.21 12.71
N GLN A 159 15.87 0.60 11.94
CA GLN A 159 17.31 0.49 11.75
C GLN A 159 17.98 1.86 11.96
N THR A 160 19.32 1.87 12.04
CA THR A 160 20.10 3.11 12.24
C THR A 160 20.92 3.50 11.00
N GLU A 161 21.20 2.53 10.13
CA GLU A 161 22.08 2.73 8.98
C GLU A 161 21.32 3.21 7.75
N VAL A 162 21.97 4.06 6.97
CA VAL A 162 21.49 4.43 5.63
C VAL A 162 21.71 3.25 4.70
N THR A 163 20.63 2.82 4.04
CA THR A 163 20.67 1.73 3.06
C THR A 163 20.01 2.17 1.75
N CYS A 164 20.27 1.43 0.68
CA CYS A 164 19.70 1.70 -0.64
C CYS A 164 18.42 0.89 -0.82
N TRP A 165 17.41 1.48 -1.46
CA TRP A 165 16.09 0.87 -1.64
C TRP A 165 15.60 1.11 -3.06
N HIS A 166 14.90 0.13 -3.63
CA HIS A 166 14.30 0.26 -4.94
C HIS A 166 13.12 1.24 -4.90
N ARG A 167 13.18 2.28 -5.74
CA ARG A 167 12.18 3.32 -5.88
C ARG A 167 10.85 2.72 -6.34
N TYR A 168 9.75 3.22 -5.79
CA TYR A 168 8.42 2.97 -6.33
C TYR A 168 8.13 3.99 -7.45
N PRO A 169 7.76 3.55 -8.67
CA PRO A 169 7.33 4.47 -9.73
C PRO A 169 6.16 5.35 -9.29
N ASP A 170 6.11 6.58 -9.79
CA ASP A 170 5.11 7.56 -9.38
C ASP A 170 3.67 7.09 -9.71
N GLU A 171 3.47 6.43 -10.84
CA GLU A 171 2.19 5.81 -11.23
C GLU A 171 1.77 4.71 -10.26
N GLN A 172 2.70 3.85 -9.84
CA GLN A 172 2.46 2.80 -8.84
C GLN A 172 2.04 3.43 -7.49
N LEU A 173 2.73 4.49 -7.05
CA LEU A 173 2.38 5.21 -5.82
C LEU A 173 1.01 5.88 -5.91
N GLN A 174 0.66 6.45 -7.06
CA GLN A 174 -0.64 7.07 -7.30
C GLN A 174 -1.76 6.02 -7.18
N VAL A 175 -1.62 4.87 -7.85
CA VAL A 175 -2.61 3.78 -7.78
C VAL A 175 -2.79 3.24 -6.36
N VAL A 176 -1.69 2.96 -5.64
CA VAL A 176 -1.77 2.54 -4.23
C VAL A 176 -2.46 3.61 -3.39
N GLY A 177 -2.14 4.87 -3.65
CA GLY A 177 -2.78 6.00 -2.99
C GLY A 177 -4.29 6.07 -3.21
N ASP A 178 -4.75 5.82 -4.43
CA ASP A 178 -6.17 5.86 -4.78
C ASP A 178 -6.92 4.65 -4.23
N LEU A 179 -6.30 3.46 -4.25
CA LEU A 179 -6.82 2.25 -3.60
C LEU A 179 -7.02 2.46 -2.10
N CYS A 180 -6.02 2.99 -1.39
CA CYS A 180 -6.16 3.29 0.02
C CYS A 180 -7.24 4.35 0.28
N GLY A 181 -7.34 5.38 -0.57
CA GLY A 181 -8.39 6.39 -0.46
C GLY A 181 -9.79 5.82 -0.61
N LEU A 182 -9.99 4.93 -1.58
CA LEU A 182 -11.25 4.23 -1.81
C LEU A 182 -11.65 3.36 -0.62
N LEU A 183 -10.72 2.54 -0.11
CA LEU A 183 -10.95 1.68 1.06
C LEU A 183 -11.24 2.49 2.33
N VAL A 184 -10.55 3.62 2.55
CA VAL A 184 -10.85 4.55 3.65
C VAL A 184 -12.25 5.15 3.54
N ALA A 185 -12.70 5.48 2.33
CA ALA A 185 -14.01 6.07 2.10
C ALA A 185 -15.17 5.06 2.25
N GLU A 186 -14.97 3.80 1.84
CA GLU A 186 -16.07 2.82 1.72
C GLU A 186 -16.08 1.75 2.83
N ASP A 187 -14.92 1.35 3.38
CA ASP A 187 -14.79 0.18 4.27
C ASP A 187 -14.43 0.55 5.72
N GLY A 188 -14.51 1.82 6.11
CA GLY A 188 -14.30 2.22 7.50
C GLY A 188 -12.86 2.03 8.01
N ILE A 189 -11.88 2.01 7.09
CA ILE A 189 -10.46 1.92 7.45
C ILE A 189 -10.05 3.13 8.31
N ALA A 190 -9.58 2.83 9.51
CA ALA A 190 -9.06 3.80 10.47
C ALA A 190 -7.52 3.82 10.52
N HIS A 191 -6.87 2.76 10.05
CA HIS A 191 -5.42 2.59 10.13
C HIS A 191 -4.81 2.21 8.78
N ILE A 192 -3.67 2.80 8.43
CA ILE A 192 -2.83 2.36 7.32
C ILE A 192 -1.46 2.08 7.91
N LEU A 193 -0.96 0.85 7.86
CA LEU A 193 0.28 0.41 8.51
C LEU A 193 1.24 -0.21 7.49
N GLY A 194 2.54 -0.16 7.77
CA GLY A 194 3.55 -0.98 7.09
C GLY A 194 3.72 -2.32 7.79
N HIS A 195 4.17 -3.35 7.07
CA HIS A 195 4.46 -4.65 7.69
C HIS A 195 5.53 -4.55 8.79
N GLU A 196 6.51 -3.67 8.59
CA GLU A 196 7.57 -3.29 9.52
C GLU A 196 7.07 -2.70 10.84
N GLU A 197 5.86 -2.14 10.90
CA GLU A 197 5.31 -1.59 12.14
C GLU A 197 4.57 -2.65 12.97
N ILE A 198 3.95 -3.62 12.31
CA ILE A 198 3.20 -4.69 12.98
C ILE A 198 4.07 -5.92 13.28
N SER A 199 5.29 -5.98 12.72
CA SER A 199 6.24 -7.10 12.86
C SER A 199 7.70 -6.62 12.84
N PRO A 200 8.10 -5.70 13.75
CA PRO A 200 9.35 -4.93 13.63
C PRO A 200 10.63 -5.77 13.65
N ASP A 201 10.63 -6.90 14.36
CA ASP A 201 11.81 -7.77 14.46
C ASP A 201 11.98 -8.72 13.26
N ARG A 202 10.97 -8.80 12.38
CA ARG A 202 10.91 -9.79 11.29
C ARG A 202 10.78 -9.15 9.91
N LYS A 203 10.19 -7.96 9.83
CA LYS A 203 9.77 -7.33 8.58
C LYS A 203 10.34 -5.93 8.45
N VAL A 204 10.68 -5.58 7.21
CA VAL A 204 11.30 -4.31 6.84
C VAL A 204 10.60 -3.62 5.66
N ASP A 205 9.46 -4.19 5.26
CA ASP A 205 8.60 -3.67 4.22
C ASP A 205 7.46 -2.82 4.80
N PRO A 206 7.01 -1.76 4.10
CA PRO A 206 7.35 -1.38 2.72
C PRO A 206 8.64 -0.57 2.56
N GLY A 207 9.37 -0.32 3.65
CA GLY A 207 10.65 0.36 3.63
C GLY A 207 10.55 1.87 3.46
N PRO A 208 11.68 2.59 3.67
CA PRO A 208 11.73 4.05 3.65
C PRO A 208 11.50 4.68 2.26
N ALA A 209 11.58 3.90 1.18
CA ALA A 209 11.24 4.36 -0.16
C ALA A 209 9.72 4.55 -0.36
N PHE A 210 8.88 3.92 0.46
CA PHE A 210 7.44 4.09 0.40
C PHE A 210 7.01 5.28 1.29
N PRO A 211 6.22 6.25 0.77
CA PRO A 211 5.84 7.45 1.51
C PRO A 211 4.67 7.21 2.49
N LEU A 212 4.82 6.25 3.41
CA LEU A 212 3.73 5.78 4.29
C LEU A 212 3.12 6.90 5.15
N ASP A 213 3.96 7.72 5.79
CA ASP A 213 3.49 8.79 6.67
C ASP A 213 2.81 9.93 5.92
N GLU A 214 3.26 10.19 4.68
CA GLU A 214 2.59 11.15 3.80
C GLU A 214 1.21 10.62 3.36
N LEU A 215 1.12 9.34 3.01
CA LEU A 215 -0.13 8.69 2.66
C LEU A 215 -1.14 8.74 3.82
N ARG A 216 -0.72 8.43 5.05
CA ARG A 216 -1.54 8.56 6.26
C ARG A 216 -2.02 9.98 6.48
N ARG A 217 -1.10 10.95 6.40
CA ARG A 217 -1.44 12.36 6.59
C ARG A 217 -2.47 12.82 5.55
N ARG A 218 -2.38 12.32 4.32
CA ARG A 218 -3.37 12.59 3.27
C ARG A 218 -4.75 12.06 3.59
N LEU A 219 -4.83 10.79 4.01
CA LEU A 219 -6.07 10.03 3.99
C LEU A 219 -6.77 9.97 5.35
N LEU A 220 -6.03 10.03 6.45
CA LEU A 220 -6.57 9.82 7.79
C LEU A 220 -6.60 11.09 8.66
N SER A 221 -5.93 12.17 8.23
CA SER A 221 -6.00 13.44 8.97
C SER A 221 -7.30 14.17 8.64
N PRO A 222 -8.01 14.74 9.66
CA PRO A 222 -9.18 15.55 9.39
C PRO A 222 -8.78 16.77 8.54
N PRO A 223 -9.64 17.22 7.59
CA PRO A 223 -9.35 18.40 6.79
C PRO A 223 -9.09 19.60 7.71
N VAL A 224 -8.06 20.38 7.43
CA VAL A 224 -7.60 21.53 8.25
C VAL A 224 -8.73 22.50 8.61
N ALA A 225 -9.76 22.62 7.77
CA ALA A 225 -10.95 23.44 8.02
C ALA A 225 -11.85 22.95 9.18
N ALA A 226 -11.77 21.67 9.56
CA ALA A 226 -12.53 21.11 10.69
C ALA A 226 -11.92 21.48 12.05
N LEU A 227 -10.60 21.72 12.10
CA LEU A 227 -9.89 22.09 13.34
C LEU A 227 -10.09 23.58 13.70
N THR A 228 -10.29 24.45 12.71
CA THR A 228 -10.53 25.89 12.94
C THR A 228 -11.90 26.14 13.55
N LYS A 229 -12.94 25.42 13.12
CA LYS A 229 -14.29 25.53 13.71
C LYS A 229 -14.39 25.00 15.14
N ALA A 230 -13.55 24.04 15.53
CA ALA A 230 -13.51 23.53 16.90
C ALA A 230 -12.78 24.49 17.87
N ALA A 231 -11.82 25.27 17.37
CA ALA A 231 -11.11 26.27 18.16
C ALA A 231 -11.89 27.60 18.32
N GLU A 232 -12.81 27.91 17.41
CA GLU A 232 -13.67 29.11 17.49
C GLU A 232 -14.98 28.89 18.26
N ALA A 233 -15.29 27.64 18.61
CA ALA A 233 -16.48 27.25 19.38
C ALA A 233 -16.17 26.92 20.86
N GLY A 234 -14.94 27.15 21.32
CA GLY A 234 -14.47 26.93 22.69
C GLY A 234 -14.23 28.22 23.46
#